data_AF-A0A212D2E2-F1
#
_entry.id   AF-A0A212D2E2-F1
#
_cell.length_a   1.000
_cell.length_b   1.000
_cell.length_c   1.000
_cell.angle_alpha   90.00
_cell.angle_beta   90.00
_cell.angle_gamma   90.00
#
_symmetry.space_group_name_H-M   'P 1'
#
loop_
_entity.id
_entity.type
_entity.pdbx_description
1 polymer ?
#
loop_
_entity_poly.entity_id
_entity_poly.type
_entity_poly.pdbx_seq_one_letter_code
_entity_poly.pdbx_strand_id
1 'polypeptide(L)'
;MLACLPQVGEDAYFPVKSTCPCNFTLYYEVAARGNIVLSGQQPAHITQQRSKRAALEKPIRLMHLSETEPPPAPATEVSVCMTSLQLAVTPSMVPLGRLLVFYVRENGEGVADSLQFTVETFFENQVSLTYSANETQPGEVIDLRLKAARGSCVCVAAVDKSVYLLRSGFRLTPAQ
;
A
#
# COMPACT_ATOMS: atom_id res chain seq x y z
N MET A 1 -5.59 5.25 16.30
CA MET A 1 -5.64 3.97 15.56
C MET A 1 -4.43 3.97 14.63
N LEU A 2 -3.37 3.23 14.96
CA LEU A 2 -2.21 3.09 14.07
C LEU A 2 -2.67 2.28 12.85
N ALA A 3 -2.68 2.88 11.67
CA ALA A 3 -2.77 2.10 10.43
C ALA A 3 -1.38 1.49 10.19
N CYS A 4 -1.26 0.16 10.15
CA CYS A 4 -0.02 -0.48 9.74
C CYS A 4 0.24 -0.15 8.26
N LEU A 5 1.45 0.34 7.95
CA LEU A 5 1.87 0.54 6.57
C LEU A 5 2.15 -0.82 5.92
N PRO A 6 1.87 -1.00 4.63
CA PRO A 6 2.34 -2.16 3.88
C PRO A 6 3.86 -2.31 3.98
N GLN A 7 4.32 -3.55 4.19
CA GLN A 7 5.74 -3.89 4.29
C GLN A 7 6.22 -4.58 3.02
N VAL A 8 7.48 -4.36 2.65
CA VAL A 8 8.11 -5.04 1.51
C VAL A 8 8.15 -6.55 1.76
N GLY A 9 7.71 -7.33 0.76
CA GLY A 9 7.62 -8.78 0.84
C GLY A 9 6.28 -9.32 1.32
N GLU A 10 5.36 -8.45 1.74
CA GLU A 10 3.98 -8.82 2.09
C GLU A 10 2.99 -8.48 0.98
N ASP A 11 1.79 -9.06 1.06
CA ASP A 11 0.67 -8.71 0.18
C ASP A 11 -0.19 -7.60 0.80
N ALA A 12 -0.44 -6.56 0.01
CA ALA A 12 -1.36 -5.48 0.34
C ALA A 12 -2.72 -5.68 -0.33
N TYR A 13 -3.80 -5.35 0.40
CA TYR A 13 -5.18 -5.49 -0.07
C TYR A 13 -5.86 -4.13 -0.22
N PHE A 14 -6.29 -3.82 -1.44
CA PHE A 14 -6.95 -2.56 -1.77
C PHE A 14 -8.42 -2.83 -2.10
N PRO A 15 -9.39 -2.37 -1.27
CA PRO A 15 -10.80 -2.52 -1.57
C PRO A 15 -11.18 -1.60 -2.72
N VAL A 16 -11.85 -2.15 -3.73
CA VAL A 16 -12.36 -1.42 -4.89
C VAL A 16 -13.88 -1.46 -4.84
N LYS A 17 -14.50 -0.27 -4.81
CA LYS A 17 -15.95 -0.11 -4.82
C LYS A 17 -16.38 0.44 -6.18
N SER A 18 -17.40 -0.16 -6.76
CA SER A 18 -17.98 0.30 -8.03
C SER A 18 -19.47 0.46 -7.87
N THR A 19 -20.04 1.51 -8.46
CA THR A 19 -21.49 1.69 -8.60
C THR A 19 -22.06 0.81 -9.72
N CYS A 20 -21.22 0.01 -10.38
CA CYS A 20 -21.60 -0.94 -11.41
C CYS A 20 -21.28 -2.36 -10.97
N PRO A 21 -21.97 -3.38 -11.52
CA PRO A 21 -21.63 -4.77 -11.28
C PRO A 21 -20.15 -5.04 -11.54
N CYS A 22 -19.48 -5.81 -10.70
CA CYS A 22 -18.07 -6.16 -10.92
C CYS A 22 -17.93 -7.30 -11.95
N ASN A 23 -18.53 -7.16 -13.13
CA ASN A 23 -18.39 -8.06 -14.27
C ASN A 23 -17.40 -7.54 -15.32
N PHE A 24 -16.48 -6.66 -14.93
CA PHE A 24 -15.45 -6.07 -15.78
C PHE A 24 -14.05 -6.58 -15.39
N THR A 25 -13.13 -6.58 -16.34
CA THR A 25 -11.70 -6.75 -16.06
C THR A 25 -11.16 -5.45 -15.50
N LEU A 26 -10.57 -5.51 -14.30
CA LEU A 26 -9.94 -4.36 -13.67
C LEU A 26 -8.46 -4.33 -14.03
N TYR A 27 -8.00 -3.25 -14.63
CA TYR A 27 -6.59 -2.99 -14.88
C TYR A 27 -6.01 -2.14 -13.76
N TYR A 28 -4.73 -2.35 -13.45
CA TYR A 28 -4.05 -1.57 -12.42
C TYR A 28 -2.60 -1.29 -12.78
N GLU A 29 -2.12 -0.16 -12.30
CA GLU A 29 -0.74 0.27 -12.38
C GLU A 29 -0.29 0.82 -11.03
N VAL A 30 0.91 0.48 -10.60
CA VAL A 30 1.57 1.09 -9.45
C VAL A 30 2.70 1.95 -9.97
N ALA A 31 2.65 3.24 -9.68
CA ALA A 31 3.72 4.17 -9.96
C ALA A 31 4.46 4.54 -8.67
N ALA A 32 5.79 4.60 -8.73
CA ALA A 32 6.64 5.08 -7.65
C ALA A 32 7.82 5.85 -8.22
N ARG A 33 8.20 6.96 -7.57
CA ARG A 33 9.33 7.83 -8.00
C ARG A 33 9.26 8.25 -9.48
N GLY A 34 8.05 8.47 -9.99
CA GLY A 34 7.80 8.88 -11.37
C GLY A 34 7.80 7.76 -12.43
N ASN A 35 8.01 6.49 -12.03
CA ASN A 35 8.02 5.34 -12.94
C ASN A 35 6.90 4.36 -12.62
N ILE A 36 6.43 3.62 -13.63
CA ILE A 36 5.55 2.47 -13.43
C ILE A 36 6.40 1.30 -12.95
N VAL A 37 6.11 0.78 -11.75
CA VAL A 37 6.86 -0.31 -11.11
C VAL A 37 6.12 -1.64 -11.14
N LEU A 38 4.80 -1.62 -11.36
CA LEU A 38 3.98 -2.82 -11.51
C LEU A 38 2.75 -2.49 -12.37
N SER A 39 2.39 -3.40 -13.27
CA SER A 39 1.15 -3.34 -14.04
C SER A 39 0.50 -4.72 -14.08
N GLY A 40 -0.83 -4.76 -14.13
CA GLY A 40 -1.53 -6.02 -14.24
C GLY A 40 -3.03 -5.86 -14.45
N GLN A 41 -3.72 -7.00 -14.42
CA GLN A 41 -5.17 -7.06 -14.57
C GLN A 41 -5.77 -8.13 -13.64
N GLN A 42 -6.97 -7.86 -13.15
CA GLN A 42 -7.80 -8.79 -12.39
C GLN A 42 -9.06 -9.12 -13.20
N PRO A 43 -9.21 -10.37 -13.69
CA PRO A 43 -10.34 -10.78 -14.50
C PRO A 43 -11.70 -10.68 -13.77
N ALA A 44 -12.76 -10.48 -14.54
CA ALA A 44 -14.14 -10.36 -14.05
C ALA A 44 -14.61 -11.52 -13.15
N HIS A 45 -14.13 -12.75 -13.40
CA HIS A 45 -14.52 -13.93 -12.61
C HIS A 45 -14.06 -13.83 -11.15
N ILE A 46 -12.93 -13.17 -10.89
CA ILE A 46 -12.41 -12.92 -9.54
C ILE A 46 -13.21 -11.80 -8.85
N THR A 47 -13.66 -10.81 -9.62
CA THR A 47 -14.38 -9.66 -9.07
C THR A 47 -15.83 -9.98 -8.69
N GLN A 48 -16.47 -10.99 -9.31
CA GLN A 48 -17.84 -11.41 -9.02
C GLN A 48 -18.02 -12.16 -7.68
N GLN A 49 -17.02 -12.90 -7.22
CA GLN A 49 -17.19 -13.88 -6.14
C GLN A 49 -17.44 -13.28 -4.74
N ARG A 50 -17.14 -11.99 -4.53
CA ARG A 50 -17.20 -11.36 -3.20
C ARG A 50 -18.51 -10.62 -2.88
N SER A 51 -19.45 -10.53 -3.84
CA SER A 51 -20.72 -9.81 -3.68
C SER A 51 -21.78 -10.57 -2.85
N LYS A 52 -21.68 -11.88 -2.66
CA LYS A 52 -22.67 -12.66 -1.90
C LYS A 52 -22.43 -12.59 -0.38
N ARG A 53 -22.60 -11.42 0.23
CA ARG A 53 -23.03 -11.39 1.65
C ARG A 53 -24.54 -11.63 1.65
N ALA A 54 -24.92 -12.78 2.18
CA ALA A 54 -26.30 -13.22 2.36
C ALA A 54 -27.09 -12.16 3.16
N ALA A 55 -28.11 -11.58 2.54
CA ALA A 55 -29.21 -11.02 3.30
C ALA A 55 -29.92 -12.20 3.98
N LEU A 56 -29.79 -12.30 5.30
CA LEU A 56 -30.59 -13.21 6.12
C LEU A 56 -32.03 -12.67 6.12
N GLU A 57 -32.85 -13.16 5.20
CA GLU A 57 -34.28 -12.88 5.22
C GLU A 57 -34.87 -13.43 6.54
N LYS A 58 -35.29 -12.53 7.42
CA LYS A 58 -36.24 -12.87 8.50
C LYS A 58 -37.60 -12.28 8.13
N PRO A 59 -38.66 -13.08 8.03
CA PRO A 59 -40.00 -12.57 7.76
C PRO A 59 -40.56 -11.99 9.07
N ILE A 60 -40.62 -10.66 9.17
CA ILE A 60 -41.42 -10.00 10.21
C ILE A 60 -42.81 -9.76 9.63
N ARG A 61 -43.79 -10.55 10.09
CA ARG A 61 -45.21 -10.21 9.93
C ARG A 61 -45.57 -9.16 10.98
N LEU A 62 -46.04 -7.99 10.56
CA LEU A 62 -46.86 -7.12 11.39
C LEU A 62 -48.07 -6.64 10.57
N MET A 63 -49.26 -6.74 11.15
CA MET A 63 -50.54 -6.40 10.53
C MET A 63 -50.80 -4.89 10.57
N HIS A 64 -51.29 -4.38 9.43
CA HIS A 64 -52.36 -3.38 9.24
C HIS A 64 -52.25 -1.99 9.90
N LEU A 65 -52.13 -0.96 9.06
CA LEU A 65 -53.09 0.16 8.94
C LEU A 65 -52.76 0.99 7.69
N SER A 66 -53.78 1.22 6.89
CA SER A 66 -53.81 1.93 5.61
C SER A 66 -53.82 3.45 5.78
N GLU A 67 -53.05 4.19 4.97
CA GLU A 67 -53.56 5.13 3.94
C GLU A 67 -52.45 5.85 3.15
N THR A 68 -52.79 6.02 1.87
CA THR A 68 -52.21 6.65 0.67
C THR A 68 -51.25 7.84 0.82
N GLU A 69 -49.99 7.65 0.39
CA GLU A 69 -49.15 8.68 -0.24
C GLU A 69 -48.62 8.11 -1.59
N PRO A 70 -48.46 8.93 -2.65
CA PRO A 70 -48.01 8.45 -3.95
C PRO A 70 -46.61 7.82 -3.82
N PRO A 71 -46.30 6.74 -4.56
CA PRO A 71 -45.04 6.04 -4.41
C PRO A 71 -43.89 7.04 -4.61
N PRO A 72 -43.00 7.24 -3.62
CA PRO A 72 -41.73 7.89 -3.92
C PRO A 72 -41.08 7.05 -5.01
N ALA A 73 -40.69 7.71 -6.11
CA ALA A 73 -39.98 7.11 -7.23
C ALA A 73 -38.96 6.10 -6.68
N PRO A 74 -38.86 4.88 -7.24
CA PRO A 74 -38.00 3.86 -6.67
C PRO A 74 -36.63 4.48 -6.48
N ALA A 75 -36.25 4.67 -5.21
CA ALA A 75 -34.90 5.05 -4.86
C ALA A 75 -34.07 3.91 -5.41
N THR A 76 -33.48 4.12 -6.59
CA THR A 76 -32.65 3.14 -7.27
C THR A 76 -31.60 2.75 -6.25
N GLU A 77 -31.76 1.58 -5.62
CA GLU A 77 -30.75 1.04 -4.73
C GLU A 77 -29.51 0.90 -5.60
N VAL A 78 -28.58 1.84 -5.47
CA VAL A 78 -27.35 1.81 -6.25
C VAL A 78 -26.63 0.55 -5.80
N SER A 79 -26.64 -0.47 -6.65
CA SER A 79 -26.02 -1.75 -6.37
C SER A 79 -24.50 -1.54 -6.37
N VAL A 80 -23.95 -1.17 -5.20
CA VAL A 80 -22.51 -0.99 -5.04
C VAL A 80 -21.88 -2.37 -4.98
N CYS A 81 -21.10 -2.70 -6.00
CA CYS A 81 -20.27 -3.88 -5.97
C CYS A 81 -18.94 -3.60 -5.25
N MET A 82 -18.46 -4.58 -4.49
CA MET A 82 -17.17 -4.52 -3.80
C MET A 82 -16.29 -5.68 -4.25
N THR A 83 -15.07 -5.35 -4.66
CA THR A 83 -14.00 -6.32 -4.90
C THR A 83 -12.72 -5.88 -4.18
N SER A 84 -11.68 -6.68 -4.23
CA SER A 84 -10.38 -6.36 -3.65
C SER A 84 -9.28 -6.70 -4.63
N LEU A 85 -8.32 -5.81 -4.75
CA LEU A 85 -7.08 -6.04 -5.48
C LEU A 85 -5.99 -6.43 -4.48
N GLN A 86 -5.28 -7.52 -4.76
CA GLN A 86 -4.14 -8.00 -3.98
C GLN A 86 -2.85 -7.71 -4.77
N LEU A 87 -1.88 -7.07 -4.11
CA LEU A 87 -0.61 -6.68 -4.72
C LEU A 87 0.55 -7.07 -3.80
N ALA A 88 1.55 -7.76 -4.35
CA ALA A 88 2.79 -7.99 -3.65
C ALA A 88 3.58 -6.68 -3.54
N VAL A 89 3.92 -6.28 -2.32
CA VAL A 89 4.66 -5.05 -2.06
C VAL A 89 6.14 -5.30 -2.32
N THR A 90 6.72 -4.51 -3.23
CA THR A 90 8.12 -4.66 -3.65
C THR A 90 8.96 -3.44 -3.21
N PRO A 91 10.29 -3.58 -3.10
CA PRO A 91 11.16 -2.47 -2.70
C PRO A 91 11.05 -1.22 -3.59
N SER A 92 10.73 -1.41 -4.88
CA SER A 92 10.56 -0.32 -5.84
C SER A 92 9.37 0.60 -5.53
N MET A 93 8.44 0.17 -4.67
CA MET A 93 7.28 0.95 -4.22
C MET A 93 7.60 1.91 -3.06
N VAL A 94 8.80 1.84 -2.47
CA VAL A 94 9.21 2.63 -1.30
C VAL A 94 9.65 4.06 -1.69
N PRO A 95 9.37 5.09 -0.88
CA PRO A 95 8.54 5.07 0.34
C PRO A 95 7.05 5.34 0.07
N LEU A 96 6.72 5.74 -1.16
CA LEU A 96 5.38 6.16 -1.54
C LEU A 96 5.04 5.60 -2.93
N GLY A 97 4.01 4.76 -2.96
CA GLY A 97 3.41 4.26 -4.18
C GLY A 97 2.11 4.97 -4.50
N ARG A 98 1.77 5.04 -5.80
CA ARG A 98 0.48 5.49 -6.30
C ARG A 98 -0.14 4.36 -7.11
N LEU A 99 -1.23 3.79 -6.59
CA LEU A 99 -2.04 2.81 -7.28
C LEU A 99 -3.05 3.54 -8.16
N LEU A 100 -3.05 3.26 -9.45
CA LEU A 100 -4.08 3.61 -10.42
C LEU A 100 -4.87 2.33 -10.73
N VAL A 101 -6.19 2.40 -10.65
CA VAL A 101 -7.08 1.31 -11.08
C VAL A 101 -8.06 1.85 -12.10
N PHE A 102 -8.34 1.07 -13.15
CA PHE A 102 -9.27 1.47 -14.19
C PHE A 102 -9.94 0.28 -14.88
N TYR A 103 -11.08 0.53 -15.49
CA TYR A 103 -11.76 -0.41 -16.38
C TYR A 103 -12.44 0.36 -17.51
N VAL A 104 -12.72 -0.34 -18.61
CA VAL A 104 -13.42 0.22 -19.77
C VAL A 104 -14.79 -0.46 -19.88
N ARG A 105 -15.84 0.35 -19.95
CA ARG A 105 -17.23 -0.11 -20.14
C ARG A 105 -17.48 -0.52 -21.59
N GLU A 106 -18.58 -1.24 -21.83
CA GLU A 106 -18.99 -1.66 -23.17
C GLU A 106 -19.23 -0.47 -24.13
N ASN A 107 -19.65 0.68 -23.60
CA ASN A 107 -19.81 1.93 -24.36
C ASN A 107 -18.48 2.64 -24.68
N GLY A 108 -17.33 2.07 -24.30
CA GLY A 108 -16.00 2.65 -24.49
C GLY A 108 -15.58 3.69 -23.44
N GLU A 109 -16.42 3.98 -22.44
CA GLU A 109 -16.09 4.90 -21.35
C GLU A 109 -15.07 4.27 -20.40
N GLY A 110 -13.95 4.97 -20.17
CA GLY A 110 -12.96 4.60 -19.17
C GLY A 110 -13.32 5.17 -17.80
N VAL A 111 -13.38 4.30 -16.79
CA VAL A 111 -13.57 4.71 -15.39
C VAL A 111 -12.29 4.40 -14.63
N ALA A 112 -11.74 5.40 -13.95
CA ALA A 112 -10.48 5.28 -13.22
C ALA A 112 -10.55 5.94 -11.85
N ASP A 113 -9.79 5.41 -10.90
CA ASP A 113 -9.52 6.03 -9.60
C ASP A 113 -8.06 5.78 -9.19
N SER A 114 -7.52 6.60 -8.30
CA SER A 114 -6.16 6.45 -7.81
C SER A 114 -6.02 6.69 -6.33
N LEU A 115 -5.12 5.94 -5.69
CA LEU A 115 -4.82 6.02 -4.27
C LEU A 115 -3.31 6.09 -4.06
N GLN A 116 -2.86 7.01 -3.20
CA GLN A 116 -1.49 7.02 -2.70
C GLN A 116 -1.39 6.18 -1.42
N PHE A 117 -0.36 5.36 -1.31
CA PHE A 117 -0.08 4.56 -0.13
C PHE A 117 1.41 4.63 0.23
N THR A 118 1.67 4.84 1.52
CA THR A 118 3.03 4.84 2.06
C THR A 118 3.45 3.41 2.33
N VAL A 119 4.64 3.03 1.90
CA VAL A 119 5.26 1.73 2.19
C VAL A 119 6.30 1.95 3.29
N GLU A 120 6.42 1.00 4.20
CA GLU A 120 7.47 1.05 5.21
C GLU A 120 8.85 1.17 4.55
N THR A 121 9.72 2.01 5.12
CA THR A 121 11.05 2.26 4.57
C THR A 121 11.85 0.96 4.52
N PHE A 122 12.41 0.65 3.35
CA PHE A 122 13.20 -0.55 3.13
C PHE A 122 14.37 -0.25 2.20
N PHE A 123 15.55 -0.80 2.53
CA PHE A 123 16.75 -0.73 1.70
C PHE A 123 17.01 -2.10 1.08
N GLU A 124 17.07 -2.17 -0.25
CA GLU A 124 17.39 -3.42 -0.94
C GLU A 124 18.77 -3.97 -0.54
N ASN A 125 19.75 -3.09 -0.37
CA ASN A 125 21.05 -3.45 0.16
C ASN A 125 21.07 -3.27 1.67
N GLN A 126 20.91 -4.37 2.40
CA GLN A 126 20.97 -4.40 3.86
C GLN A 126 22.42 -4.25 4.32
N VAL A 127 22.76 -3.08 4.87
CA VAL A 127 24.08 -2.78 5.42
C VAL A 127 24.04 -2.86 6.95
N SER A 128 25.00 -3.56 7.55
CA SER A 128 25.20 -3.54 9.01
C SER A 128 26.66 -3.31 9.36
N LEU A 129 26.88 -2.57 10.45
CA LEU A 129 28.19 -2.24 11.00
C LEU A 129 28.21 -2.64 12.47
N THR A 130 29.22 -3.42 12.86
CA THR A 130 29.44 -3.84 14.24
C THR A 130 30.88 -3.57 14.65
N TYR A 131 31.08 -3.31 15.93
CA TYR A 131 32.38 -2.98 16.54
C TYR A 131 32.81 -4.14 17.45
N SER A 132 34.13 -4.35 17.62
CA SER A 132 34.64 -5.32 18.59
C SER A 132 34.34 -4.95 20.05
N ALA A 133 34.27 -3.64 20.34
CA ALA A 133 33.94 -3.10 21.66
C ALA A 133 33.12 -1.81 21.52
N ASN A 134 32.25 -1.52 22.50
CA ASN A 134 31.44 -0.28 22.51
C ASN A 134 32.20 0.90 23.13
N GLU A 135 33.21 0.63 23.95
CA GLU A 135 34.06 1.61 24.64
C GLU A 135 35.51 1.14 24.56
N THR A 136 36.43 2.08 24.40
CA THR A 136 37.88 1.85 24.27
C THR A 136 38.65 3.03 24.87
N GLN A 137 39.91 2.82 25.22
CA GLN A 137 40.80 3.90 25.61
C GLN A 137 41.46 4.56 24.39
N PRO A 138 41.91 5.83 24.50
CA PRO A 138 42.64 6.48 23.43
C PRO A 138 43.87 5.66 22.99
N GLY A 139 43.97 5.40 21.69
CA GLY A 139 45.07 4.63 21.10
C GLY A 139 44.86 3.12 21.07
N GLU A 140 43.80 2.58 21.68
CA GLU A 140 43.44 1.18 21.52
C GLU A 140 42.91 0.89 20.10
N VAL A 141 43.19 -0.31 19.61
CA VAL A 141 42.73 -0.77 18.29
C VAL A 141 41.30 -1.30 18.40
N ILE A 142 40.44 -0.91 17.46
CA ILE A 142 39.06 -1.39 17.35
C ILE A 142 38.82 -2.00 15.97
N ASP A 143 38.13 -3.14 15.93
CA ASP A 143 37.77 -3.78 14.67
C ASP A 143 36.37 -3.35 14.25
N LEU A 144 36.27 -2.84 13.01
CA LEU A 144 35.01 -2.53 12.35
C LEU A 144 34.63 -3.67 11.41
N ARG A 145 33.50 -4.33 11.68
CA ARG A 145 32.97 -5.40 10.83
C ARG A 145 31.74 -4.88 10.07
N LEU A 146 31.87 -4.82 8.75
CA LEU A 146 30.82 -4.40 7.81
C LEU A 146 30.25 -5.60 7.07
N LYS A 147 28.92 -5.63 6.92
CA LYS A 147 28.22 -6.59 6.06
C LYS A 147 27.32 -5.83 5.10
N ALA A 148 27.37 -6.19 3.83
CA ALA A 148 26.56 -5.64 2.74
C ALA A 148 26.46 -6.68 1.61
N ALA A 149 25.62 -6.43 0.60
CA ALA A 149 25.56 -7.26 -0.60
C ALA A 149 26.92 -7.37 -1.31
N ARG A 150 27.21 -8.53 -1.91
CA ARG A 150 28.48 -8.79 -2.61
C ARG A 150 28.69 -7.77 -3.74
N GLY A 151 29.90 -7.22 -3.83
CA GLY A 151 30.26 -6.23 -4.86
C GLY A 151 29.83 -4.79 -4.52
N SER A 152 29.22 -4.54 -3.36
CA SER A 152 28.90 -3.19 -2.90
C SER A 152 30.16 -2.38 -2.62
N CYS A 153 30.16 -1.10 -3.02
CA CYS A 153 31.10 -0.11 -2.51
C CYS A 153 30.52 0.49 -1.22
N VAL A 154 31.27 0.44 -0.12
CA VAL A 154 30.83 0.95 1.20
C VAL A 154 31.76 2.07 1.62
N CYS A 155 31.21 3.26 1.85
CA CYS A 155 31.93 4.42 2.39
C CYS A 155 31.68 4.52 3.89
N VAL A 156 32.74 4.73 4.67
CA VAL A 156 32.67 4.86 6.13
C VAL A 156 33.15 6.24 6.53
N ALA A 157 32.38 6.91 7.41
CA ALA A 157 32.76 8.17 8.01
C ALA A 157 32.69 8.06 9.53
N ALA A 158 33.72 8.56 10.21
CA ALA A 158 33.75 8.70 11.66
C ALA A 158 33.67 10.19 12.01
N VAL A 159 32.75 10.55 12.90
CA VAL A 159 32.50 11.94 13.29
C VAL A 159 32.42 12.00 14.81
N ASP A 160 33.12 12.97 15.40
CA ASP A 160 33.06 13.22 16.84
C ASP A 160 31.64 13.68 17.24
N LYS A 161 31.13 13.17 18.37
CA LYS A 161 29.77 13.50 18.84
C LYS A 161 29.57 15.00 19.07
N SER A 162 30.61 15.74 19.45
CA SER A 162 30.57 17.19 19.66
C SER A 162 30.23 17.98 18.39
N VAL A 163 30.56 17.46 17.19
CA VAL A 163 30.23 18.12 15.91
C VAL A 163 28.71 18.26 15.74
N TYR A 164 27.95 17.27 16.21
CA TYR A 164 26.48 17.31 16.15
C TYR A 164 25.87 18.36 17.09
N LEU A 165 26.61 18.85 18.09
CA LEU A 165 26.17 19.98 18.94
C LEU A 165 26.25 21.31 18.19
N LEU A 166 27.19 21.44 17.24
CA LEU A 166 27.37 22.65 16.46
C LEU A 166 26.37 22.72 15.29
N ARG A 167 26.07 21.57 14.65
CA ARG A 167 25.14 21.52 13.52
C ARG A 167 24.49 20.14 13.40
N SER A 168 23.24 20.03 13.85
CA SER A 168 22.51 18.74 13.96
C SER A 168 21.97 18.18 12.64
N GLY A 169 21.83 18.99 11.58
CA GLY A 169 21.23 18.59 10.30
C GLY A 169 22.07 17.70 9.38
N PHE A 170 23.30 17.35 9.78
CA PHE A 170 24.24 16.55 8.96
C PHE A 170 24.35 15.11 9.41
N ARG A 171 23.56 14.71 10.41
CA ARG A 171 23.53 13.33 10.85
C ARG A 171 22.76 12.48 9.84
N LEU A 172 23.43 11.49 9.26
CA LEU A 172 22.82 10.54 8.35
C LEU A 172 21.71 9.76 9.08
N THR A 173 20.54 9.70 8.45
CA THR A 173 19.42 8.88 8.91
C THR A 173 18.89 8.02 7.76
N PRO A 174 18.22 6.88 8.05
CA PRO A 174 17.60 6.06 7.02
C PRO A 174 16.48 6.76 6.21
N ALA A 175 16.01 7.93 6.66
CA ALA A 175 14.90 8.66 6.02
C ALA A 175 15.36 9.82 5.12
N GLN A 176 16.68 10.01 4.97
CA GLN A 176 17.29 11.17 4.32
C GLN A 176 17.78 10.87 2.91
#